data_AF-A0A9R1UH02-F1
#
_entry.id   AF-A0A9R1UH02-F1
#
_cell.length_a   1.000
_cell.length_b   1.000
_cell.length_c   1.000
_cell.angle_alpha   90.00
_cell.angle_beta   90.00
_cell.angle_gamma   90.00
#
_symmetry.space_group_name_H-M   'P 1'
#
loop_
_entity.id
_entity.type
_entity.pdbx_description
1 polymer ?
#
loop_
_entity_poly.entity_id
_entity_poly.type
_entity_poly.pdbx_seq_one_letter_code
_entity_poly.pdbx_strand_id
1 'polypeptide(L)'
;MAASSARVDLDALPVVKYCSENNKRLIHFSTCEVYGKTIGSYLPQDSPLRQDPAYYILKEDTSPCIFGPIEKQRWSYACAKQLIERLIYAEGAENGLEFTIVRPFNWMGPRMDFIPGIDGPSEGVPRVLACFSNNLLRREPLKLVDGGESQRTFVYIKDAIEAVLLMIENPARANGHIFNVGNPNNEVTVRQLAEMMTKVSEKGILGK
;
A
#
# COMPACT_ATOMS: atom_id res chain seq x y z
N MET A 1 -6.34 14.74 1.94
CA MET A 1 -5.73 13.55 2.57
C MET A 1 -4.31 13.26 2.08
N ALA A 2 -4.02 13.26 0.77
CA ALA A 2 -2.66 13.00 0.27
C ALA A 2 -1.60 14.07 0.69
N ALA A 3 -1.99 15.35 0.71
CA ALA A 3 -1.07 16.43 1.09
C ALA A 3 -0.68 16.43 2.59
N SER A 4 -1.48 15.80 3.47
CA SER A 4 -1.12 15.66 4.89
C SER A 4 -0.20 14.46 5.12
N SER A 5 -0.40 13.34 4.41
CA SER A 5 0.48 12.17 4.53
C SER A 5 1.88 12.43 3.96
N ALA A 6 1.99 13.22 2.89
CA ALA A 6 3.29 13.62 2.34
C ALA A 6 4.18 14.39 3.33
N ARG A 7 3.58 15.16 4.26
CA ARG A 7 4.34 15.85 5.33
C ARG A 7 4.86 14.86 6.37
N VAL A 8 4.03 13.91 6.78
CA VAL A 8 4.40 12.88 7.77
C VAL A 8 5.59 12.04 7.29
N ASP A 9 5.73 11.83 5.99
CA ASP A 9 6.87 11.08 5.45
C ASP A 9 8.18 11.88 5.43
N LEU A 10 8.13 13.22 5.34
CA LEU A 10 9.32 14.06 5.51
C LEU A 10 9.79 14.08 6.97
N ASP A 11 8.89 13.83 7.92
CA ASP A 11 9.23 13.69 9.35
C ASP A 11 9.97 12.37 9.65
N ALA A 12 10.16 11.49 8.66
CA ALA A 12 10.98 10.28 8.81
C ALA A 12 12.50 10.57 8.74
N LEU A 13 12.91 11.73 8.22
CA LEU A 13 14.34 12.07 8.06
C LEU A 13 15.15 12.00 9.37
N PRO A 14 14.67 12.52 10.52
CA PRO A 14 15.39 12.38 11.78
C PRO A 14 15.58 10.92 12.19
N VAL A 15 14.61 10.05 11.92
CA VAL A 15 14.72 8.61 12.25
C VAL A 15 15.84 7.96 11.44
N VAL A 16 15.89 8.21 10.12
CA VAL A 16 16.96 7.68 9.27
C VAL A 16 18.32 8.16 9.75
N LYS A 17 18.43 9.46 10.04
CA LYS A 17 19.65 10.07 10.58
C LYS A 17 20.10 9.40 11.87
N TYR A 18 19.20 9.25 12.86
CA TYR A 18 19.55 8.62 14.13
C TYR A 18 19.92 7.15 13.97
N CYS A 19 19.26 6.41 13.09
CA CYS A 19 19.63 5.03 12.79
C CYS A 19 21.04 4.94 12.22
N SER A 20 21.39 5.80 11.26
CA SER A 20 22.72 5.85 10.66
C SER A 20 23.79 6.24 11.69
N GLU A 21 23.61 7.37 12.39
CA GLU A 21 24.56 7.90 13.37
C GLU A 21 24.84 6.95 14.54
N ASN A 22 23.87 6.10 14.91
CA ASN A 22 23.97 5.18 16.04
C ASN A 22 24.12 3.71 15.63
N ASN A 23 24.42 3.45 14.35
CA ASN A 23 24.58 2.11 13.77
C ASN A 23 23.43 1.17 14.14
N LYS A 24 22.19 1.65 13.98
CA LYS A 24 20.97 0.86 14.20
C LYS A 24 20.37 0.46 12.86
N ARG A 25 20.04 -0.81 12.74
CA ARG A 25 19.29 -1.34 11.60
C ARG A 25 17.91 -0.70 11.51
N LEU A 26 17.51 -0.30 10.30
CA LEU A 26 16.23 0.34 10.01
C LEU A 26 15.33 -0.58 9.16
N ILE A 27 14.11 -0.86 9.61
CA ILE A 27 13.05 -1.39 8.74
C ILE A 27 12.08 -0.25 8.44
N HIS A 28 12.05 0.22 7.19
CA HIS A 28 11.20 1.32 6.78
C HIS A 28 9.98 0.81 6.01
N PHE A 29 8.80 1.28 6.41
CA PHE A 29 7.55 1.00 5.72
C PHE A 29 7.26 2.07 4.68
N SER A 30 7.45 1.69 3.42
CA SER A 30 7.00 2.44 2.26
C SER A 30 5.60 1.97 1.85
N THR A 31 5.33 1.84 0.55
CA THR A 31 4.01 1.53 -0.01
C THR A 31 4.13 0.98 -1.42
N CYS A 32 3.19 0.13 -1.86
CA CYS A 32 3.05 -0.21 -3.27
C CYS A 32 2.73 1.01 -4.15
N GLU A 33 2.25 2.12 -3.59
CA GLU A 33 1.97 3.34 -4.36
C GLU A 33 3.22 3.98 -4.99
N VAL A 34 4.44 3.62 -4.55
CA VAL A 34 5.68 4.12 -5.18
C VAL A 34 5.84 3.66 -6.62
N TYR A 35 5.25 2.52 -7.01
CA TYR A 35 5.16 2.14 -8.43
C TYR A 35 4.20 3.05 -9.19
N GLY A 36 3.15 3.50 -8.53
CA GLY A 36 2.12 4.35 -9.10
C GLY A 36 1.24 3.60 -10.10
N LYS A 37 1.32 3.99 -11.37
CA LYS A 37 0.55 3.37 -12.45
C LYS A 37 1.35 2.25 -13.12
N THR A 38 0.64 1.25 -13.64
CA THR A 38 1.25 0.23 -14.51
C THR A 38 1.57 0.81 -15.89
N ILE A 39 2.58 0.27 -16.56
CA ILE A 39 2.93 0.64 -17.94
C ILE A 39 1.74 0.36 -18.87
N GLY A 40 1.07 -0.79 -18.68
CA GLY A 40 -0.10 -1.18 -19.45
C GLY A 40 -1.27 -0.19 -19.38
N SER A 41 -1.34 0.66 -18.36
CA SER A 41 -2.39 1.67 -18.25
C SER A 41 -2.35 2.75 -19.34
N TYR A 42 -1.21 2.94 -20.02
CA TYR A 42 -1.04 3.90 -21.11
C TYR A 42 -1.34 3.32 -22.51
N LEU A 43 -1.56 2.00 -22.60
CA LEU A 43 -1.93 1.35 -23.86
C LEU A 43 -3.41 1.59 -24.18
N PRO A 44 -3.86 1.44 -25.44
CA PRO A 44 -5.28 1.36 -25.78
C PRO A 44 -6.01 0.31 -24.92
N GLN A 45 -7.29 0.54 -24.59
CA GLN A 45 -8.05 -0.32 -23.67
C GLN A 45 -8.15 -1.78 -24.16
N ASP A 46 -8.25 -1.96 -25.47
CA ASP A 46 -8.36 -3.22 -26.18
C ASP A 46 -7.01 -3.85 -26.56
N SER A 47 -5.89 -3.22 -26.17
CA SER A 47 -4.56 -3.72 -26.50
C SER A 47 -4.28 -5.07 -25.83
N PRO A 48 -3.88 -6.11 -26.59
CA PRO A 48 -3.59 -7.43 -26.03
C PRO A 48 -2.36 -7.40 -25.09
N LEU A 49 -1.46 -6.44 -25.26
CA LEU A 49 -0.28 -6.25 -24.42
C LEU A 49 -0.65 -5.92 -22.96
N ARG A 50 -1.88 -5.47 -22.67
CA ARG A 50 -2.36 -5.30 -21.29
C ARG A 50 -2.43 -6.62 -20.51
N GLN A 51 -2.52 -7.76 -21.21
CA GLN A 51 -2.52 -9.09 -20.60
C GLN A 51 -1.12 -9.68 -20.46
N ASP A 52 -0.09 -9.04 -21.00
CA ASP A 52 1.28 -9.48 -20.84
C ASP A 52 1.80 -9.05 -19.45
N PRO A 53 2.28 -9.99 -18.62
CA PRO A 53 2.87 -9.72 -17.32
C PRO A 53 3.91 -8.60 -17.29
N ALA A 54 4.66 -8.40 -18.38
CA ALA A 54 5.65 -7.34 -18.50
C ALA A 54 5.06 -5.92 -18.33
N TYR A 55 3.75 -5.75 -18.54
CA TYR A 55 3.07 -4.46 -18.51
C TYR A 55 2.34 -4.18 -17.19
N TYR A 56 2.21 -5.16 -16.30
CA TYR A 56 1.48 -4.99 -15.02
C TYR A 56 2.16 -5.59 -13.79
N ILE A 57 3.07 -6.56 -13.93
CA ILE A 57 3.85 -7.05 -12.78
C ILE A 57 4.79 -5.96 -12.30
N LEU A 58 4.77 -5.72 -10.98
CA LEU A 58 5.58 -4.72 -10.31
C LEU A 58 6.74 -5.41 -9.58
N LYS A 59 7.90 -5.45 -10.21
CA LYS A 59 9.15 -5.95 -9.63
C LYS A 59 9.92 -4.82 -8.96
N GLU A 60 10.43 -5.08 -7.76
CA GLU A 60 11.06 -4.10 -6.87
C GLU A 60 12.29 -3.44 -7.46
N ASP A 61 13.06 -4.21 -8.23
CA ASP A 61 14.38 -3.89 -8.76
C ASP A 61 14.37 -3.28 -10.16
N THR A 62 13.27 -3.47 -10.91
CA THR A 62 13.24 -3.22 -12.36
C THR A 62 12.02 -2.42 -12.82
N SER A 63 10.89 -2.48 -12.12
CA SER A 63 9.69 -1.74 -12.54
C SER A 63 9.82 -0.25 -12.24
N PRO A 64 9.32 0.63 -13.13
CA PRO A 64 9.42 2.08 -12.94
C PRO A 64 8.40 2.60 -11.92
N CYS A 65 8.68 3.80 -11.40
CA CYS A 65 7.73 4.61 -10.64
C CYS A 65 7.01 5.58 -11.60
N ILE A 66 5.73 5.37 -11.87
CA ILE A 66 4.97 6.16 -12.85
C ILE A 66 3.86 6.95 -12.16
N PHE A 67 4.06 8.26 -12.06
CA PHE A 67 3.10 9.19 -11.47
C PHE A 67 2.42 10.07 -12.52
N GLY A 68 1.31 10.69 -12.13
CA GLY A 68 0.63 11.69 -12.96
C GLY A 68 1.30 13.07 -12.87
N PRO A 69 0.77 14.05 -13.63
CA PRO A 69 1.24 15.43 -13.59
C PRO A 69 1.17 16.05 -12.17
N ILE A 70 1.94 17.11 -11.93
CA ILE A 70 2.04 17.78 -10.61
C ILE A 70 0.69 18.25 -10.07
N GLU A 71 -0.23 18.72 -10.93
CA GLU A 71 -1.58 19.09 -10.53
C GLU A 71 -2.38 17.94 -9.89
N LYS A 72 -2.01 16.67 -10.14
CA LYS A 72 -2.63 15.50 -9.53
C LYS A 72 -2.04 15.25 -8.15
N GLN A 73 -2.51 16.04 -7.19
CA GLN A 73 -2.04 16.07 -5.80
C GLN A 73 -2.08 14.71 -5.06
N ARG A 74 -2.83 13.70 -5.54
CA ARG A 74 -2.81 12.36 -4.95
C ARG A 74 -1.41 11.77 -4.89
N TRP A 75 -0.54 12.11 -5.85
CA TRP A 75 0.81 11.59 -5.95
C TRP A 75 1.80 12.22 -4.98
N SER A 76 1.40 13.23 -4.20
CA SER A 76 2.23 13.80 -3.15
C SER A 76 2.73 12.73 -2.17
N TYR A 77 1.85 11.82 -1.76
CA TYR A 77 2.18 10.69 -0.89
C TYR A 77 3.20 9.73 -1.54
N ALA A 78 2.88 9.22 -2.73
CA ALA A 78 3.75 8.29 -3.45
C ALA A 78 5.14 8.88 -3.75
N CYS A 79 5.19 10.18 -4.10
CA CYS A 79 6.44 10.89 -4.37
C CYS A 79 7.27 11.07 -3.09
N ALA A 80 6.66 11.45 -1.97
CA ALA A 80 7.34 11.53 -0.68
C ALA A 80 7.92 10.17 -0.26
N LYS A 81 7.13 9.09 -0.42
CA LYS A 81 7.59 7.71 -0.17
C LYS A 81 8.71 7.27 -1.10
N GLN A 82 8.63 7.62 -2.38
CA GLN A 82 9.72 7.33 -3.32
C GLN A 82 11.01 8.07 -2.92
N LEU A 83 10.91 9.32 -2.48
CA LEU A 83 12.07 10.11 -2.09
C LEU A 83 12.74 9.56 -0.83
N ILE A 84 11.96 9.20 0.20
CA ILE A 84 12.53 8.61 1.42
C ILE A 84 13.16 7.24 1.16
N GLU A 85 12.59 6.41 0.27
CA GLU A 85 13.23 5.16 -0.14
C GLU A 85 14.60 5.40 -0.79
N ARG A 86 14.68 6.37 -1.71
CA ARG A 86 15.96 6.72 -2.36
C ARG A 86 16.99 7.24 -1.36
N LEU A 87 16.55 8.03 -0.38
CA LEU A 87 17.42 8.55 0.66
C LEU A 87 17.95 7.42 1.54
N ILE A 88 17.10 6.50 1.99
CA ILE A 88 17.52 5.32 2.79
C ILE A 88 18.49 4.45 1.99
N TYR A 89 18.22 4.23 0.70
CA TYR A 89 19.10 3.46 -0.17
C TYR A 89 20.47 4.14 -0.34
N ALA A 90 20.48 5.46 -0.54
CA ALA A 90 21.72 6.24 -0.62
C ALA A 90 22.49 6.20 0.71
N GLU A 91 21.81 6.33 1.85
CA GLU A 91 22.42 6.23 3.18
C GLU A 91 23.06 4.85 3.41
N GLY A 92 22.43 3.78 2.91
CA GLY A 92 23.03 2.44 2.91
C GLY A 92 24.28 2.33 2.05
N ALA A 93 24.29 2.98 0.88
CA ALA A 93 25.41 2.95 -0.05
C ALA A 93 26.59 3.82 0.39
N GLU A 94 26.32 5.02 0.92
CA GLU A 94 27.32 6.02 1.27
C GLU A 94 27.85 5.85 2.70
N ASN A 95 26.97 5.53 3.65
CA ASN A 95 27.28 5.52 5.09
C ASN A 95 27.13 4.14 5.74
N GLY A 96 26.74 3.10 4.98
CA GLY A 96 26.65 1.73 5.48
C GLY A 96 25.44 1.48 6.38
N LEU A 97 24.37 2.28 6.28
CA LEU A 97 23.14 2.01 7.00
C LEU A 97 22.58 0.63 6.64
N GLU A 98 22.44 -0.25 7.63
CA GLU A 98 21.70 -1.49 7.46
C GLU A 98 20.20 -1.20 7.39
N PHE A 99 19.57 -1.49 6.25
CA PHE A 99 18.14 -1.22 6.06
C PHE A 99 17.38 -2.36 5.40
N THR A 100 16.07 -2.39 5.60
CA THR A 100 15.11 -3.16 4.81
C THR A 100 13.91 -2.27 4.50
N ILE A 101 13.46 -2.20 3.25
CA ILE A 101 12.26 -1.43 2.87
C ILE A 101 11.11 -2.39 2.58
N VAL A 102 9.95 -2.12 3.16
CA VAL A 102 8.72 -2.90 2.96
C VAL A 102 7.76 -2.08 2.10
N ARG A 103 7.22 -2.69 1.03
CA ARG A 103 6.14 -2.14 0.19
C ARG A 103 4.87 -2.97 0.39
N PRO A 104 3.96 -2.59 1.31
CA PRO A 104 2.69 -3.28 1.53
C PRO A 104 1.76 -3.18 0.31
N PHE A 105 1.17 -4.31 -0.12
CA PHE A 105 0.09 -4.36 -1.11
C PHE A 105 -1.23 -4.65 -0.40
N ASN A 106 -1.97 -3.58 -0.10
CA ASN A 106 -3.32 -3.59 0.50
C ASN A 106 -3.50 -4.63 1.61
N TRP A 107 -2.69 -4.54 2.66
CA TRP A 107 -2.84 -5.37 3.85
C TRP A 107 -4.20 -5.13 4.50
N MET A 108 -4.92 -6.22 4.79
CA MET A 108 -6.27 -6.17 5.35
C MET A 108 -6.39 -7.01 6.61
N GLY A 109 -7.12 -6.51 7.60
CA GLY A 109 -7.38 -7.25 8.83
C GLY A 109 -8.00 -6.40 9.94
N PRO A 110 -8.16 -7.00 11.14
CA PRO A 110 -8.72 -6.31 12.31
C PRO A 110 -7.93 -5.04 12.67
N ARG A 111 -8.64 -4.01 13.17
CA ARG A 111 -8.10 -2.71 13.59
C ARG A 111 -7.49 -1.86 12.46
N MET A 112 -7.87 -2.13 11.20
CA MET A 112 -7.48 -1.30 10.06
C MET A 112 -8.27 0.02 10.05
N ASP A 113 -7.54 1.14 10.10
CA ASP A 113 -8.08 2.50 10.18
C ASP A 113 -9.11 2.66 11.33
N PHE A 114 -10.30 3.18 11.01
CA PHE A 114 -11.37 3.50 11.95
C PHE A 114 -12.72 3.54 11.21
N ILE A 115 -13.81 3.38 11.96
CA ILE A 115 -15.20 3.63 11.59
C ILE A 115 -15.57 5.08 11.95
N PRO A 116 -15.83 5.96 10.98
CA PRO A 116 -16.10 7.38 11.23
C PRO A 116 -17.27 7.60 12.18
N GLY A 117 -17.07 8.35 13.26
CA GLY A 117 -18.10 8.62 14.27
C GLY A 117 -18.28 7.52 15.33
N ILE A 118 -17.43 6.48 15.33
CA ILE A 118 -17.39 5.45 16.39
C ILE A 118 -16.03 5.46 17.09
N ASP A 119 -14.96 5.08 16.37
CA ASP A 119 -13.58 4.99 16.88
C ASP A 119 -12.61 5.89 16.10
N GLY A 120 -13.17 6.83 15.33
CA GLY A 120 -12.43 7.89 14.64
C GLY A 120 -13.30 9.10 14.32
N PRO A 121 -12.70 10.16 13.76
CA PRO A 121 -13.40 11.42 13.48
C PRO A 121 -14.54 11.21 12.48
N SER A 122 -15.69 11.85 12.72
CA SER A 122 -16.88 11.71 11.88
C SER A 122 -16.64 12.10 10.42
N GLU A 123 -15.80 13.10 10.18
CA GLU A 123 -15.43 13.60 8.84
C GLU A 123 -14.21 12.87 8.23
N GLY A 124 -13.67 11.85 8.91
CA GLY A 124 -12.54 11.08 8.43
C GLY A 124 -12.93 10.14 7.29
N VAL A 125 -12.10 10.07 6.23
CA VAL A 125 -12.29 9.12 5.12
C VAL A 125 -11.18 8.05 5.19
N PRO A 126 -11.44 6.88 5.77
CA PRO A 126 -10.45 5.81 5.86
C PRO A 126 -10.28 5.07 4.52
N ARG A 127 -9.42 4.05 4.49
CA ARG A 127 -9.22 3.21 3.29
C ARG A 127 -10.44 2.32 3.02
N VAL A 128 -10.45 1.71 1.84
CA VAL A 128 -11.61 1.02 1.25
C VAL A 128 -12.27 0.01 2.18
N LEU A 129 -11.50 -0.79 2.92
CA LEU A 129 -12.05 -1.81 3.83
C LEU A 129 -12.90 -1.18 4.94
N ALA A 130 -12.39 -0.11 5.58
CA ALA A 130 -13.10 0.58 6.65
C ALA A 130 -14.29 1.39 6.13
N CYS A 131 -14.15 2.05 4.96
CA CYS A 131 -15.27 2.70 4.27
C CYS A 131 -16.43 1.73 4.01
N PHE A 132 -16.15 0.59 3.36
CA PHE A 132 -17.17 -0.43 3.08
C PHE A 132 -17.71 -1.07 4.35
N SER A 133 -16.87 -1.33 5.36
CA SER A 133 -17.34 -1.84 6.65
C SER A 133 -18.32 -0.88 7.32
N ASN A 134 -18.03 0.42 7.30
CA ASN A 134 -18.93 1.45 7.81
C ASN A 134 -20.27 1.49 7.06
N ASN A 135 -20.25 1.44 5.72
CA ASN A 135 -21.49 1.42 4.93
C ASN A 135 -22.32 0.16 5.23
N LEU A 136 -21.69 -1.02 5.31
CA LEU A 136 -22.39 -2.27 5.65
C LEU A 136 -23.02 -2.21 7.05
N LEU A 137 -22.28 -1.73 8.05
CA LEU A 137 -22.80 -1.56 9.42
C LEU A 137 -24.00 -0.61 9.48
N ARG A 138 -24.00 0.42 8.64
CA ARG A 138 -25.10 1.41 8.54
C ARG A 138 -26.19 1.02 7.55
N ARG A 139 -26.07 -0.12 6.87
CA ARG A 139 -26.97 -0.56 5.79
C ARG A 139 -27.10 0.47 4.67
N GLU A 140 -26.00 1.15 4.37
CA GLU A 140 -25.87 2.11 3.28
C GLU A 140 -25.23 1.46 2.05
N PRO A 141 -25.51 1.96 0.83
CA PRO A 141 -24.84 1.49 -0.38
C PRO A 141 -23.33 1.78 -0.33
N LEU A 142 -22.53 0.83 -0.81
CA LEU A 142 -21.08 0.97 -0.89
C LEU A 142 -20.72 1.95 -2.02
N LYS A 143 -19.97 3.00 -1.68
CA LYS A 143 -19.60 4.06 -2.64
C LYS A 143 -18.42 3.62 -3.52
N LEU A 144 -18.66 3.44 -4.82
CA LEU A 144 -17.64 3.10 -5.80
C LEU A 144 -17.11 4.37 -6.48
N VAL A 145 -15.83 4.68 -6.28
CA VAL A 145 -15.16 5.79 -6.97
C VAL A 145 -14.93 5.42 -8.44
N ASP A 146 -15.41 6.26 -9.36
CA ASP A 146 -15.28 6.08 -10.82
C ASP A 146 -15.71 4.69 -11.31
N GLY A 147 -16.78 4.13 -10.71
CA GLY A 147 -17.28 2.79 -11.04
C GLY A 147 -16.52 1.64 -10.40
N GLY A 148 -15.40 1.88 -9.70
CA GLY A 148 -14.70 0.84 -8.95
C GLY A 148 -13.96 -0.19 -9.82
N GLU A 149 -13.60 0.19 -11.05
CA GLU A 149 -12.95 -0.70 -12.01
C GLU A 149 -11.45 -0.92 -11.76
N SER A 150 -10.84 -0.11 -10.87
CA SER A 150 -9.42 -0.28 -10.55
C SER A 150 -9.20 -1.59 -9.77
N GLN A 151 -8.20 -2.37 -10.16
CA GLN A 151 -7.85 -3.64 -9.53
C GLN A 151 -6.87 -3.45 -8.36
N ARG A 152 -6.98 -4.30 -7.34
CA ARG A 152 -6.08 -4.36 -6.19
C ARG A 152 -5.89 -5.82 -5.77
N THR A 153 -4.71 -6.11 -5.23
CA THR A 153 -4.40 -7.37 -4.55
C THR A 153 -4.43 -7.18 -3.04
N PHE A 154 -5.11 -8.07 -2.32
CA PHE A 154 -5.25 -8.00 -0.87
C PHE A 154 -4.56 -9.17 -0.17
N VAL A 155 -3.76 -8.88 0.85
CA VAL A 155 -3.14 -9.90 1.70
C VAL A 155 -3.66 -9.79 3.12
N TYR A 156 -3.94 -10.92 3.76
CA TYR A 156 -4.40 -10.94 5.14
C TYR A 156 -3.26 -10.51 6.07
N ILE A 157 -3.58 -9.72 7.10
CA ILE A 157 -2.57 -9.12 7.97
C ILE A 157 -1.68 -10.15 8.66
N LYS A 158 -2.18 -11.36 8.97
CA LYS A 158 -1.34 -12.39 9.59
C LYS A 158 -0.24 -12.86 8.62
N ASP A 159 -0.58 -13.09 7.36
CA ASP A 159 0.37 -13.50 6.33
C ASP A 159 1.41 -12.40 6.07
N ALA A 160 0.98 -11.14 6.05
CA ALA A 160 1.86 -10.00 5.90
C ALA A 160 2.84 -9.82 7.07
N ILE A 161 2.36 -10.02 8.31
CA ILE A 161 3.20 -9.92 9.51
C ILE A 161 4.22 -11.06 9.58
N GLU A 162 3.89 -12.25 9.09
CA GLU A 162 4.86 -13.34 8.96
C GLU A 162 6.05 -12.93 8.07
N ALA A 163 5.78 -12.27 6.93
CA ALA A 163 6.84 -11.76 6.07
C ALA A 163 7.73 -10.72 6.78
N VAL A 164 7.13 -9.82 7.58
CA VAL A 164 7.90 -8.83 8.37
C VAL A 164 8.72 -9.51 9.46
N LEU A 165 8.18 -10.53 10.13
CA LEU A 165 8.90 -11.29 11.15
C LEU A 165 10.14 -11.96 10.55
N LEU A 166 10.01 -12.57 9.37
CA LEU A 166 11.14 -13.14 8.64
C LEU A 166 12.21 -12.08 8.33
N MET A 167 11.81 -10.86 7.95
CA MET A 167 12.77 -9.75 7.73
C MET A 167 13.47 -9.34 9.02
N ILE A 168 12.75 -9.29 10.15
CA ILE A 168 13.33 -8.97 11.46
C ILE A 168 14.36 -10.02 11.86
N GLU A 169 14.00 -11.30 11.79
CA GLU A 169 14.81 -12.41 12.29
C GLU A 169 15.97 -12.80 11.35
N ASN A 170 15.93 -12.41 10.07
CA ASN A 170 16.93 -12.78 9.06
C ASN A 170 17.63 -11.55 8.45
N PRO A 171 18.31 -10.68 9.24
CA PRO A 171 18.98 -9.48 8.73
C PRO A 171 19.99 -9.78 7.62
N ALA A 172 20.72 -10.91 7.71
CA ALA A 172 21.69 -11.32 6.70
C ALA A 172 21.09 -11.52 5.29
N ARG A 173 19.77 -11.74 5.19
CA ARG A 173 19.05 -11.90 3.92
C ARG A 173 18.17 -10.70 3.57
N ALA A 174 17.85 -9.86 4.55
CA ALA A 174 16.91 -8.76 4.41
C ALA A 174 17.61 -7.40 4.27
N ASN A 175 18.83 -7.24 4.79
CA ASN A 175 19.58 -5.99 4.71
C ASN A 175 19.89 -5.64 3.25
N GLY A 176 19.72 -4.37 2.88
CA GLY A 176 19.91 -3.82 1.54
C GLY A 176 18.76 -4.06 0.56
N HIS A 177 17.71 -4.80 0.96
CA HIS A 177 16.64 -5.21 0.05
C HIS A 177 15.35 -4.40 0.24
N ILE A 178 14.59 -4.35 -0.85
CA ILE A 178 13.21 -3.85 -0.90
C ILE A 178 12.30 -5.06 -1.15
N PHE A 179 11.20 -5.17 -0.41
CA PHE A 179 10.27 -6.29 -0.52
C PHE A 179 8.84 -5.83 -0.79
N ASN A 180 8.23 -6.34 -1.86
CA ASN A 180 6.79 -6.34 -1.99
C ASN A 180 6.18 -7.38 -1.06
N VAL A 181 5.23 -6.97 -0.24
CA VAL A 181 4.48 -7.89 0.62
C VAL A 181 3.01 -7.81 0.24
N GLY A 182 2.57 -8.79 -0.53
CA GLY A 182 1.23 -8.89 -1.10
C GLY A 182 0.86 -10.32 -1.45
N ASN A 183 -0.39 -10.53 -1.84
CA ASN A 183 -0.86 -11.82 -2.34
C ASN A 183 -1.41 -11.62 -3.77
N PRO A 184 -0.66 -12.02 -4.81
CA PRO A 184 -1.06 -11.80 -6.20
C PRO A 184 -2.30 -12.60 -6.60
N ASN A 185 -2.65 -13.66 -5.87
CA ASN A 185 -3.80 -14.51 -6.16
C ASN A 185 -5.13 -13.89 -5.72
N ASN A 186 -5.08 -12.86 -4.87
CA ASN A 186 -6.26 -12.19 -4.32
C ASN A 186 -6.53 -10.86 -5.05
N GLU A 187 -6.46 -10.88 -6.38
CA GLU A 187 -6.78 -9.71 -7.20
C GLU A 187 -8.30 -9.59 -7.41
N VAL A 188 -8.83 -8.39 -7.15
CA VAL A 188 -10.22 -8.03 -7.43
C VAL A 188 -10.32 -6.57 -7.85
N THR A 189 -11.35 -6.23 -8.63
CA THR A 189 -11.77 -4.83 -8.78
C THR A 189 -12.40 -4.33 -7.47
N VAL A 190 -12.43 -3.01 -7.28
CA VAL A 190 -13.12 -2.42 -6.12
C VAL A 190 -14.62 -2.76 -6.12
N ARG A 191 -15.23 -2.89 -7.30
CA ARG A 191 -16.60 -3.39 -7.45
C ARG A 191 -16.76 -4.84 -6.97
N GLN A 192 -15.89 -5.75 -7.43
CA GLN A 192 -15.90 -7.15 -7.00
C GLN A 192 -15.68 -7.27 -5.49
N LEU A 193 -14.80 -6.45 -4.92
CA LEU A 193 -14.62 -6.37 -3.47
C LEU A 193 -15.93 -5.99 -2.76
N ALA A 194 -16.64 -4.96 -3.24
CA ALA A 194 -17.90 -4.51 -2.65
C ALA A 194 -18.97 -5.62 -2.67
N GLU A 195 -19.11 -6.33 -3.79
CA GLU A 195 -20.02 -7.47 -3.95
C GLU A 195 -19.66 -8.60 -2.97
N MET A 196 -18.37 -8.95 -2.88
CA MET A 196 -17.88 -9.99 -2.00
C MET A 196 -18.11 -9.65 -0.52
N MET A 197 -17.81 -8.41 -0.10
CA MET A 197 -18.01 -7.95 1.27
C MET A 197 -19.49 -7.96 1.67
N THR A 198 -20.39 -7.56 0.76
CA THR A 198 -21.84 -7.60 1.00
C THR A 198 -22.31 -9.04 1.22
N LYS A 199 -21.93 -9.97 0.34
CA LYS A 199 -22.28 -11.39 0.44
C LYS A 199 -21.76 -12.05 1.73
N VAL A 200 -20.54 -11.70 2.14
CA VAL A 200 -19.95 -12.21 3.39
C VAL A 200 -20.68 -11.62 4.61
N SER A 201 -21.00 -10.33 4.58
CA SER A 201 -21.73 -9.66 5.65
C SER A 201 -23.13 -10.24 5.86
N GLU A 202 -23.87 -10.49 4.78
CA GLU A 202 -25.19 -11.11 4.84
C GLU A 202 -25.14 -12.51 5.48
N LYS A 203 -24.17 -13.35 5.12
CA LYS A 203 -23.97 -14.66 5.76
C LYS A 203 -23.63 -14.55 7.25
N GLY A 204 -22.83 -13.57 7.62
CA GLY A 204 -22.48 -13.32 9.03
C GLY A 204 -23.64 -12.80 9.87
N ILE A 205 -24.58 -12.07 9.25
CA ILE A 205 -25.79 -11.54 9.90
C ILE A 205 -26.90 -12.60 9.98
N LEU A 206 -27.06 -13.44 8.94
CA LEU A 206 -28.06 -14.52 8.88
C LEU A 206 -27.63 -15.81 9.61
N GLY A 207 -26.36 -15.91 10.03
CA GLY A 207 -25.83 -17.01 10.82
C GLY A 207 -25.96 -16.85 12.33
N LYS A 208 -26.78 -15.89 12.80
CA LYS A 208 -27.19 -15.71 14.20
C LYS A 208 -28.67 -15.98 14.35
#